data_AF-A0A2N0NBL2-F1
#
_entry.id   AF-A0A2N0NBL2-F1
#
_cell.length_a   1.000
_cell.length_b   1.000
_cell.length_c   1.000
_cell.angle_alpha   90.00
_cell.angle_beta   90.00
_cell.angle_gamma   90.00
#
_symmetry.space_group_name_H-M   'P 1'
#
loop_
_entity.id
_entity.type
_entity.pdbx_description
1 polymer ?
#
loop_
_entity_poly.entity_id
_entity_poly.type
_entity_poly.pdbx_seq_one_letter_code
_entity_poly.pdbx_strand_id
1 'polypeptide(L)'
;MKEQDQRVFKQTDLPVVNDKLSITLRLKMHDHGSGWITIFHKGTEQVVGTPSLWLVKDKLTLHPRFSGDWNYNVGISSLGDGLTLNQWYHITYTISDPEKRLDIYIDGEWEGYFCIQNVKTQKVVFNDGPLHIG
;
A
#
# COMPACT_ATOMS: atom_id res chain seq x y z
N MET A 1 -3.92 -9.16 22.24
CA MET A 1 -4.31 -8.60 20.94
C MET A 1 -5.57 -9.34 20.51
N LYS A 2 -6.76 -8.73 20.63
CA LYS A 2 -8.00 -9.36 20.13
C LYS A 2 -8.09 -9.09 18.63
N GLU A 3 -8.42 -10.11 17.85
CA GLU A 3 -8.49 -10.15 16.38
C GLU A 3 -9.60 -9.25 15.77
N GLN A 4 -9.70 -7.97 16.13
CA GLN A 4 -10.90 -7.17 15.80
C GLN A 4 -10.74 -5.97 14.86
N ASP A 5 -9.52 -5.61 14.43
CA ASP A 5 -9.34 -4.43 13.58
C ASP A 5 -9.12 -4.74 12.10
N GLN A 6 -8.89 -6.01 11.75
CA GLN A 6 -8.73 -6.42 10.35
C GLN A 6 -10.08 -6.63 9.67
N ARG A 7 -10.24 -6.02 8.49
CA ARG A 7 -11.33 -6.27 7.54
C ARG A 7 -10.79 -6.94 6.29
N VAL A 8 -11.52 -7.94 5.81
CA VAL A 8 -11.19 -8.67 4.58
C VAL A 8 -12.33 -8.55 3.60
N PHE A 9 -12.02 -8.11 2.38
CA PHE A 9 -12.96 -7.99 1.27
C PHE A 9 -12.62 -9.05 0.21
N LYS A 10 -13.62 -9.84 -0.20
CA LYS A 10 -13.41 -10.87 -1.22
C LYS A 10 -13.22 -10.22 -2.59
N GLN A 11 -12.53 -10.92 -3.49
CA GLN A 11 -12.32 -10.41 -4.84
C GLN A 11 -13.63 -10.19 -5.60
N THR A 12 -14.65 -11.03 -5.37
CA THR A 12 -15.97 -10.89 -6.00
C THR A 12 -16.70 -9.61 -5.62
N ASP A 13 -16.29 -8.97 -4.52
CA ASP A 13 -16.90 -7.74 -4.01
C ASP A 13 -16.14 -6.49 -4.48
N LEU A 14 -15.04 -6.67 -5.21
CA LEU A 14 -14.13 -5.62 -5.67
C LEU A 14 -14.18 -5.51 -7.20
N PRO A 15 -13.97 -4.31 -7.75
CA PRO A 15 -13.81 -4.16 -9.20
C PRO A 15 -12.54 -4.90 -9.66
N VAL A 16 -12.60 -5.47 -10.86
CA VAL A 16 -11.42 -5.97 -11.55
C VAL A 16 -10.56 -4.77 -11.94
N VAL A 17 -9.28 -4.79 -11.55
CA VAL A 17 -8.30 -3.75 -11.89
C VAL A 17 -7.15 -4.38 -12.64
N ASN A 18 -6.78 -3.81 -13.79
CA ASN A 18 -5.68 -4.29 -14.62
C ASN A 18 -4.78 -3.19 -15.19
N ASP A 19 -5.06 -1.92 -14.90
CA ASP A 19 -4.34 -0.76 -15.41
C ASP A 19 -3.86 0.17 -14.30
N LYS A 20 -4.77 0.69 -13.47
CA LYS A 20 -4.48 1.66 -12.41
C LYS A 20 -5.55 1.63 -11.32
N LEU A 21 -5.17 2.01 -10.11
CA LEU A 21 -6.10 2.22 -9.01
C LEU A 21 -5.63 3.33 -8.09
N SER A 22 -6.58 3.80 -7.27
CA SER A 22 -6.29 4.54 -6.05
C SER A 22 -6.99 3.91 -4.86
N ILE A 23 -6.35 3.99 -3.70
CA ILE A 23 -6.97 3.72 -2.40
C ILE A 23 -6.82 4.98 -1.57
N THR A 24 -7.93 5.44 -1.00
CA THR A 24 -7.95 6.54 -0.05
C THR A 24 -8.59 6.08 1.25
N LEU A 25 -7.99 6.46 2.37
CA LEU A 25 -8.49 6.11 3.69
C LEU A 25 -8.12 7.17 4.72
N ARG A 26 -8.92 7.24 5.77
CA ARG A 26 -8.57 7.97 6.98
C ARG A 26 -8.20 6.98 8.05
N LEU A 27 -7.06 7.19 8.70
CA LEU A 27 -6.61 6.32 9.78
C LEU A 27 -6.17 7.13 10.98
N LYS A 28 -6.34 6.52 12.15
CA LYS A 28 -5.79 6.96 13.42
C LYS A 28 -5.15 5.75 14.09
N MET A 29 -3.84 5.78 14.25
CA MET A 29 -3.12 4.70 14.92
C MET A 29 -3.16 4.92 16.43
N HIS A 30 -3.49 3.88 17.19
CA HIS A 30 -3.50 3.96 18.65
C HIS A 30 -2.26 3.37 19.30
N ASP A 31 -1.65 2.40 18.64
CA ASP A 31 -0.46 1.70 19.11
C ASP A 31 0.40 1.26 17.91
N HIS A 32 1.67 0.95 18.17
CA HIS A 32 2.55 0.33 17.20
C HIS A 32 3.38 -0.75 17.88
N GLY A 33 3.36 -1.95 17.30
CA GLY A 33 4.26 -3.03 17.70
C GLY A 33 5.63 -2.86 17.06
N SER A 34 6.60 -3.64 17.53
CA SER A 34 7.96 -3.72 16.96
C SER A 34 8.00 -4.53 15.64
N GLY A 35 6.89 -4.62 14.91
CA GLY A 35 6.72 -5.45 13.72
C GLY A 35 6.41 -4.61 12.49
N TRP A 36 6.41 -5.23 11.32
CA TRP A 36 5.79 -4.63 10.14
C TRP A 36 4.27 -4.57 10.37
N ILE A 37 3.68 -3.41 10.12
CA ILE A 37 2.24 -3.21 10.28
C ILE A 37 1.62 -3.05 8.90
N THR A 38 0.61 -3.84 8.60
CA THR A 38 -0.18 -3.69 7.37
C THR A 38 -1.17 -2.55 7.56
N ILE A 39 -1.20 -1.56 6.67
CA ILE A 39 -2.37 -0.67 6.57
C ILE A 39 -3.39 -1.32 5.65
N PHE A 40 -2.96 -1.73 4.45
CA PHE A 40 -3.70 -2.63 3.59
C PHE A 40 -2.78 -3.45 2.69
N HIS A 41 -3.24 -4.61 2.24
CA HIS A 41 -2.65 -5.31 1.10
C HIS A 41 -3.71 -6.11 0.36
N LYS A 42 -3.55 -6.27 -0.95
CA LYS A 42 -4.38 -7.17 -1.76
C LYS A 42 -3.57 -8.36 -2.22
N GLY A 43 -3.98 -9.57 -1.87
CA GLY A 43 -3.26 -10.81 -2.19
C GLY A 43 -3.52 -11.93 -1.17
N THR A 44 -3.05 -13.13 -1.46
CA THR A 44 -3.19 -14.31 -0.59
C THR A 44 -1.92 -14.65 0.19
N GLU A 45 -0.77 -14.12 -0.24
CA GLU A 45 0.52 -14.36 0.40
C GLU A 45 0.98 -13.14 1.20
N GLN A 46 1.65 -13.39 2.32
CA GLN A 46 2.09 -12.36 3.27
C GLN A 46 3.23 -11.45 2.74
N VAL A 47 3.70 -11.63 1.50
CA VAL A 47 5.00 -11.08 1.08
C VAL A 47 4.94 -10.08 -0.09
N VAL A 48 3.75 -9.75 -0.61
CA VAL A 48 3.34 -8.51 -1.33
C VAL A 48 2.45 -8.85 -2.54
N GLY A 49 1.31 -8.16 -2.62
CA GLY A 49 0.45 -8.07 -3.80
C GLY A 49 -0.01 -6.63 -4.05
N THR A 50 -0.40 -6.33 -5.29
CA THR A 50 -0.83 -4.99 -5.71
C THR A 50 -2.32 -4.73 -5.41
N PRO A 51 -2.67 -3.66 -4.67
CA PRO A 51 -1.80 -2.68 -4.02
C PRO A 51 -1.45 -3.08 -2.58
N SER A 52 -0.39 -2.49 -2.03
CA SER A 52 -0.08 -2.66 -0.61
C SER A 52 0.57 -1.44 0.02
N LEU A 53 0.21 -1.18 1.27
CA LEU A 53 0.77 -0.11 2.08
C LEU A 53 1.03 -0.65 3.48
N TRP A 54 2.27 -0.51 3.92
CA TRP A 54 2.74 -0.97 5.21
C TRP A 54 3.36 0.19 5.98
N LEU A 55 3.66 -0.06 7.25
CA LEU A 55 4.56 0.75 8.04
C LEU A 55 5.87 0.02 8.25
N VAL A 56 6.96 0.76 8.22
CA VAL A 56 8.28 0.21 8.48
C VAL A 56 8.36 -0.33 9.90
N LYS A 57 9.05 -1.46 10.09
CA LYS A 57 9.28 -2.00 11.44
C LYS A 57 9.97 -0.94 12.32
N ASP A 58 9.50 -0.78 13.55
CA ASP A 58 10.05 0.14 14.56
C ASP A 58 10.02 1.64 14.14
N LYS A 59 9.34 1.96 13.02
CA LYS A 59 9.24 3.30 12.47
C LYS A 59 7.84 3.51 11.90
N LEU A 60 7.16 4.55 12.34
CA LEU A 60 5.82 4.87 11.83
C LEU A 60 5.85 5.48 10.41
N THR A 61 6.89 5.24 9.61
CA THR A 61 7.02 5.73 8.23
C THR A 61 6.30 4.81 7.25
N LEU A 62 5.78 5.40 6.17
CA LEU A 62 5.04 4.65 5.15
C LEU A 62 5.98 3.79 4.31
N HIS A 63 5.53 2.59 3.96
CA HIS A 63 6.21 1.62 3.11
C HIS A 63 5.27 1.14 2.00
N PRO A 64 5.01 1.98 1.00
CA PRO A 64 4.11 1.67 -0.10
C PRO A 64 4.77 0.70 -1.08
N ARG A 65 4.08 -0.41 -1.38
CA ARG A 65 4.58 -1.50 -2.21
C ARG A 65 3.57 -1.98 -3.24
N PHE A 66 4.07 -2.57 -4.32
CA PHE A 66 3.31 -3.28 -5.34
C PHE A 66 4.16 -4.40 -5.95
N SER A 67 3.50 -5.30 -6.68
CA SER A 67 4.16 -6.36 -7.43
C SER A 67 4.40 -5.93 -8.87
N GLY A 68 5.61 -6.14 -9.35
CA GLY A 68 5.96 -6.06 -10.76
C GLY A 68 6.33 -7.44 -11.31
N ASP A 69 6.30 -7.61 -12.63
CA ASP A 69 6.71 -8.85 -13.30
C ASP A 69 8.21 -9.18 -13.15
N TRP A 70 9.01 -8.27 -12.59
CA TRP A 70 10.43 -8.43 -12.31
C TRP A 70 10.76 -8.59 -10.82
N ASN A 71 9.88 -8.15 -9.93
CA ASN A 71 10.07 -8.18 -8.48
C ASN A 71 8.70 -8.02 -7.81
N TYR A 72 8.36 -8.91 -6.88
CA TYR A 72 7.08 -8.88 -6.19
C TYR A 72 6.97 -7.75 -5.14
N ASN A 73 8.09 -7.16 -4.70
CA ASN A 73 8.18 -6.17 -3.64
C ASN A 73 8.83 -4.85 -4.13
N VAL A 74 8.12 -4.15 -5.03
CA VAL A 74 8.56 -2.89 -5.65
C VAL A 74 7.92 -1.71 -4.92
N GLY A 75 8.61 -0.58 -4.81
CA GLY A 75 8.03 0.66 -4.30
C GLY A 75 9.03 1.44 -3.45
N ILE A 76 8.51 2.17 -2.45
CA ILE A 76 9.31 3.07 -1.60
C ILE A 76 9.60 2.35 -0.28
N SER A 77 10.87 2.32 0.13
CA SER A 77 11.30 1.59 1.33
C SER A 77 10.99 2.30 2.65
N SER A 78 10.88 3.63 2.64
CA SER A 78 10.46 4.43 3.79
C SER A 78 10.10 5.81 3.25
N LEU A 79 8.92 6.32 3.58
CA LEU A 79 8.42 7.61 3.11
C LEU A 79 7.89 8.44 4.27
N GLY A 80 8.23 9.73 4.25
CA GLY A 80 7.90 10.72 5.27
C GLY A 80 8.70 10.58 6.57
N ASP A 81 8.42 11.50 7.50
CA ASP A 81 9.07 11.57 8.82
C ASP A 81 8.46 10.63 9.86
N GLY A 82 7.35 9.98 9.51
CA GLY A 82 6.63 9.05 10.36
C GLY A 82 5.31 9.61 10.88
N LEU A 83 4.30 8.75 10.92
CA LEU A 83 3.01 9.07 11.51
C LEU A 83 3.13 9.17 13.04
N THR A 84 2.26 9.98 13.64
CA THR A 84 2.16 10.10 15.10
C THR A 84 0.96 9.33 15.63
N LEU A 85 1.12 8.68 16.78
CA LEU A 85 0.01 8.00 17.45
C LEU A 85 -1.07 8.99 17.86
N ASN A 86 -2.31 8.52 17.82
CA ASN A 86 -3.52 9.26 18.16
C ASN A 86 -3.79 10.53 17.33
N GLN A 87 -3.16 10.64 16.15
CA GLN A 87 -3.45 11.65 15.15
C GLN A 87 -4.22 11.05 13.96
N TRP A 88 -5.15 11.82 13.41
CA TRP A 88 -5.84 11.46 12.17
C TRP A 88 -4.99 11.84 10.97
N TYR A 89 -4.88 10.94 10.01
CA TYR A 89 -4.27 11.16 8.70
C TYR A 89 -5.24 10.75 7.60
N HIS A 90 -5.25 11.51 6.51
CA HIS A 90 -5.85 11.12 5.25
C HIS A 90 -4.77 10.66 4.28
N ILE A 91 -4.74 9.37 3.95
CA ILE A 91 -3.72 8.79 3.08
C ILE A 91 -4.34 8.44 1.74
N THR A 92 -3.67 8.82 0.67
CA THR A 92 -3.99 8.38 -0.70
C THR A 92 -2.81 7.64 -1.29
N TYR A 93 -3.05 6.43 -1.77
CA TYR A 93 -2.13 5.61 -2.55
C TYR A 93 -2.64 5.53 -3.98
N THR A 94 -1.80 5.75 -4.98
CA THR A 94 -2.13 5.52 -6.39
C THR A 94 -1.07 4.65 -7.05
N ILE A 95 -1.47 3.75 -7.95
CA ILE A 95 -0.54 3.00 -8.80
C ILE A 95 -1.12 2.94 -10.21
N SER A 96 -0.27 3.17 -11.21
CA SER A 96 -0.65 3.21 -12.61
C SER A 96 0.39 2.49 -13.46
N ASP A 97 -0.01 1.37 -14.09
CA ASP A 97 0.85 0.68 -15.05
C ASP A 97 1.08 1.52 -16.32
N PRO A 98 0.08 2.21 -16.90
CA PRO A 98 0.31 3.07 -18.07
C PRO A 98 1.27 4.22 -17.79
N GLU A 99 1.17 4.86 -16.63
CA GLU A 99 2.05 5.97 -16.23
C GLU A 99 3.35 5.48 -15.57
N LYS A 100 3.45 4.17 -15.31
CA LYS A 100 4.62 3.51 -14.73
C LYS A 100 5.03 4.12 -13.38
N ARG A 101 4.05 4.53 -12.57
CA ARG A 101 4.28 5.32 -11.36
C ARG A 101 3.31 4.98 -10.22
N LEU A 102 3.86 5.02 -9.01
CA LEU A 102 3.18 5.00 -7.72
C LEU A 102 3.30 6.38 -7.08
N ASP A 103 2.21 6.98 -6.62
CA ASP A 103 2.22 8.25 -5.87
C ASP A 103 1.55 8.07 -4.50
N ILE A 104 2.07 8.78 -3.49
CA ILE A 104 1.52 8.81 -2.12
C ILE A 104 1.24 10.25 -1.72
N TYR A 105 0.08 10.43 -1.08
CA TYR A 105 -0.32 11.70 -0.50
C TYR A 105 -0.69 11.52 0.98
N ILE A 106 -0.32 12.50 1.81
CA ILE A 106 -0.71 12.61 3.22
C ILE A 106 -1.41 13.95 3.41
N ASP A 107 -2.64 13.91 3.90
CA ASP A 107 -3.51 15.08 4.11
C ASP A 107 -3.69 15.97 2.87
N GLY A 108 -3.56 15.35 1.69
CA GLY A 108 -3.69 16.01 0.38
C GLY A 108 -2.36 16.50 -0.22
N GLU A 109 -1.28 16.52 0.57
CA GLU A 109 0.06 16.90 0.11
C GLU A 109 0.76 15.72 -0.56
N TRP A 110 1.48 15.98 -1.66
CA TRP A 110 2.24 14.95 -2.38
C TRP A 110 3.54 14.64 -1.66
N GLU A 111 3.56 13.51 -0.96
CA GLU A 111 4.65 13.14 -0.07
C GLU A 111 5.80 12.46 -0.83
N GLY A 112 5.48 11.69 -1.85
CA GLY A 112 6.49 11.04 -2.67
C GLY A 112 5.95 10.08 -3.71
N TYR A 113 6.86 9.56 -4.52
CA TYR A 113 6.54 8.71 -5.65
C TYR A 113 7.63 7.67 -5.95
N PHE A 114 7.27 6.66 -6.72
CA PHE A 114 8.19 5.69 -7.30
C PHE A 114 7.89 5.52 -8.79
N CYS A 115 8.93 5.61 -9.64
CA CYS A 115 8.82 5.35 -11.08
C CYS A 115 9.46 4.02 -11.46
N ILE A 116 8.77 3.26 -12.31
CA ILE A 116 9.32 2.07 -12.97
C ILE A 116 10.29 2.55 -14.05
N GLN A 117 11.51 2.03 -14.05
CA GLN A 117 12.59 2.51 -14.92
C GLN A 117 12.57 1.84 -16.30
N ASN A 118 12.42 0.52 -16.37
CA ASN A 118 12.40 -0.20 -17.66
C ASN A 118 10.99 -0.26 -18.24
N VAL A 119 10.42 0.90 -18.58
CA VAL A 119 9.00 1.08 -18.95
C VAL A 119 8.50 0.21 -20.11
N LYS A 120 9.40 -0.26 -20.98
CA LYS A 120 9.05 -1.15 -22.11
C LYS A 120 8.82 -2.60 -21.71
N THR A 121 9.53 -3.07 -20.68
CA THR A 121 9.57 -4.48 -20.31
C THR A 121 8.97 -4.76 -18.93
N GLN A 122 8.92 -3.76 -18.05
CA GLN A 122 8.42 -3.90 -16.69
C GLN A 122 6.96 -3.46 -16.59
N LYS A 123 6.15 -4.30 -15.94
CA LYS A 123 4.72 -4.07 -15.72
C LYS A 123 4.30 -4.32 -14.29
N VAL A 124 3.38 -3.49 -13.80
CA VAL A 124 2.65 -3.73 -12.56
C VAL A 124 1.80 -4.98 -12.73
N VAL A 125 1.85 -5.86 -11.75
CA VAL A 125 1.05 -7.08 -11.66
C VAL A 125 -0.08 -6.83 -10.67
N PHE A 126 -1.29 -6.66 -11.19
CA PHE A 126 -2.52 -6.67 -10.38
C PHE A 126 -2.94 -8.12 -10.09
N ASN A 127 -3.51 -8.36 -8.92
CA ASN A 127 -3.92 -9.71 -8.50
C ASN A 127 -5.41 -9.78 -8.19
N ASP A 128 -5.94 -11.01 -8.20
CA ASP A 128 -7.34 -11.34 -7.88
C ASP A 128 -7.52 -11.85 -6.45
N GLY A 129 -6.57 -11.56 -5.55
CA GLY A 129 -6.65 -11.93 -4.14
C GLY A 129 -7.61 -11.04 -3.35
N PRO A 130 -7.96 -11.42 -2.10
CA PRO A 130 -8.73 -10.56 -1.21
C PRO A 130 -7.98 -9.27 -0.84
N LEU A 131 -8.71 -8.21 -0.45
CA LEU A 131 -8.15 -6.99 0.12
C LEU A 131 -8.25 -7.06 1.64
N HIS A 132 -7.11 -6.96 2.31
CA HIS A 132 -6.97 -6.87 3.76
C HIS A 132 -6.73 -5.40 4.15
N ILE A 133 -7.44 -4.91 5.16
CA ILE A 133 -7.26 -3.57 5.75
C ILE A 133 -7.25 -3.71 7.26
N GLY A 134 -6.21 -3.17 7.93
CA GLY A 134 -5.99 -3.37 9.37
C GLY A 134 -5.25 -4.66 9.69
#